data_AF-A0A928YCS4-F1
#
_entry.id   AF-A0A928YCS4-F1
#
_cell.length_a   1.000
_cell.length_b   1.000
_cell.length_c   1.000
_cell.angle_alpha   90.00
_cell.angle_beta   90.00
_cell.angle_gamma   90.00
#
_symmetry.space_group_name_H-M   'P 1'
#
loop_
_entity.id
_entity.type
_entity.pdbx_description
1 polymer ?
#
loop_
_entity_poly.entity_id
_entity_poly.type
_entity_poly.pdbx_seq_one_letter_code
_entity_poly.pdbx_strand_id
1 'polypeptide(L)'
;MRLAKYSHRKLLGLFSRDVVLTLDSIKEALGTTSKATVFRKLKSLGHRASYSHAGKYHTLDTLASYNKYGIWSFNQIYFSQQGSLVDTLEAIINKSQEGYFASELQTLVHVRVFNALTQLVVSGRVLREQIAGEYLYISKVLGTDQLARRKQSIMLCACKEEKVLIPGFGSEVVTDCLQTFLSILDERQKRLYLGLESMKLGHGGDLRLSQLTGINVKTIAKGRRELSSKNITPGRIRKVGAGRSSIKKKLMW
;
A
#
# COMPACT_ATOMS: atom_id res chain seq x y z
N MET A 1 -58.26 -5.29 2.09
CA MET A 1 -56.79 -5.53 2.11
C MET A 1 -56.08 -4.32 2.74
N ARG A 2 -55.83 -4.32 4.06
CA ARG A 2 -55.14 -3.22 4.79
C ARG A 2 -54.18 -3.80 5.82
N LEU A 3 -52.88 -3.86 5.52
CA LEU A 3 -51.84 -4.27 6.48
C LEU A 3 -50.46 -3.60 6.27
N ALA A 4 -50.38 -2.53 5.47
CA ALA A 4 -49.11 -1.84 5.21
C ALA A 4 -48.61 -1.03 6.43
N LYS A 5 -49.48 -0.24 7.08
CA LYS A 5 -49.09 0.68 8.17
C LYS A 5 -48.60 -0.03 9.45
N TYR A 6 -49.27 -1.09 9.90
CA TYR A 6 -48.93 -1.77 11.16
C TYR A 6 -47.55 -2.43 11.12
N SER A 7 -47.17 -3.00 9.97
CA SER A 7 -45.89 -3.69 9.83
C SER A 7 -44.67 -2.76 9.82
N HIS A 8 -44.86 -1.49 9.42
CA HIS A 8 -43.79 -0.51 9.33
C HIS A 8 -43.30 -0.09 10.72
N ARG A 9 -44.24 0.17 11.64
CA ARG A 9 -43.94 0.54 13.03
C ARG A 9 -43.25 -0.59 13.80
N LYS A 10 -43.62 -1.85 13.53
CA LYS A 10 -42.98 -3.02 14.14
C LYS A 10 -41.52 -3.17 13.68
N LEU A 11 -41.23 -2.98 12.40
CA LEU A 11 -39.86 -3.00 11.87
C LEU A 11 -39.01 -1.86 12.44
N LEU A 12 -39.54 -0.65 12.49
CA LEU A 12 -38.83 0.49 13.07
C LEU A 12 -38.48 0.22 14.54
N GLY A 13 -39.42 -0.33 15.32
CA GLY A 13 -39.16 -0.69 16.73
C GLY A 13 -38.08 -1.77 16.91
N LEU A 14 -37.92 -2.69 15.96
CA LEU A 14 -36.82 -3.66 15.99
C LEU A 14 -35.49 -3.00 15.67
N PHE A 15 -35.44 -2.18 14.62
CA PHE A 15 -34.23 -1.47 14.23
C PHE A 15 -33.79 -0.42 15.27
N SER A 16 -34.72 0.07 16.11
CA SER A 16 -34.40 0.89 17.28
C SER A 16 -33.75 0.10 18.41
N ARG A 17 -33.97 -1.22 18.51
CA ARG A 17 -33.29 -2.08 19.50
C ARG A 17 -31.95 -2.56 18.98
N ASP A 18 -31.95 -3.09 17.75
CA ASP A 18 -30.78 -3.62 17.07
C ASP A 18 -30.61 -2.96 15.71
N VAL A 19 -29.53 -2.22 15.53
CA VAL A 19 -29.28 -1.43 14.31
C VAL A 19 -29.08 -2.30 13.07
N VAL A 20 -28.59 -3.53 13.27
CA VAL A 20 -28.29 -4.50 12.22
C VAL A 20 -29.01 -5.81 12.50
N LEU A 21 -29.79 -6.28 11.52
CA LEU A 21 -30.62 -7.48 11.65
C LEU A 21 -30.36 -8.47 10.51
N THR A 22 -30.59 -9.75 10.77
CA THR A 22 -30.59 -10.79 9.73
C THR A 22 -31.98 -10.94 9.12
N LEU A 23 -32.05 -11.52 7.92
CA LEU A 23 -33.33 -11.77 7.25
C LEU A 23 -34.27 -12.64 8.10
N ASP A 24 -33.75 -13.60 8.86
CA ASP A 24 -34.55 -14.51 9.66
C ASP A 24 -35.14 -13.83 10.90
N SER A 25 -34.37 -12.97 11.57
CA SER A 25 -34.89 -12.11 12.65
C SER A 25 -36.02 -11.19 12.15
N ILE A 26 -35.88 -10.66 10.93
CA ILE A 26 -36.90 -9.80 10.31
C ILE A 26 -38.16 -10.59 9.96
N LYS A 27 -38.02 -11.82 9.45
CA LYS A 27 -39.14 -12.73 9.15
C LYS A 27 -39.94 -13.07 10.40
N GLU A 28 -39.26 -13.48 11.46
CA GLU A 28 -39.85 -13.83 12.75
C GLU A 28 -40.69 -12.67 13.29
N ALA A 29 -40.11 -11.47 13.30
CA ALA A 29 -40.81 -10.31 13.81
C ALA A 29 -41.99 -9.87 12.92
N LEU A 30 -41.92 -10.08 11.60
CA LEU A 30 -43.03 -9.84 10.69
C LEU A 30 -44.08 -10.96 10.67
N GLY A 31 -43.80 -12.12 11.29
CA GLY A 31 -44.65 -13.30 11.22
C GLY A 31 -44.82 -13.84 9.79
N THR A 32 -43.77 -13.73 8.96
CA THR A 32 -43.82 -14.16 7.55
C THR A 32 -42.65 -15.05 7.20
N THR A 33 -42.90 -16.09 6.40
CA THR A 33 -41.85 -16.96 5.84
C THR A 33 -41.37 -16.46 4.46
N SER A 34 -42.12 -15.55 3.83
CA SER A 34 -41.88 -15.10 2.45
C SER A 34 -40.76 -14.06 2.36
N LYS A 35 -39.62 -14.43 1.75
CA LYS A 35 -38.51 -13.51 1.45
C LYS A 35 -38.97 -12.30 0.63
N ALA A 36 -39.82 -12.52 -0.38
CA ALA A 36 -40.32 -11.45 -1.25
C ALA A 36 -41.11 -10.39 -0.48
N THR A 37 -41.95 -10.81 0.48
CA THR A 37 -42.71 -9.89 1.34
C THR A 37 -41.79 -9.05 2.23
N VAL A 38 -40.74 -9.66 2.77
CA VAL A 38 -39.73 -8.95 3.58
C VAL A 38 -39.00 -7.91 2.74
N PHE A 39 -38.45 -8.29 1.58
CA PHE A 39 -37.72 -7.35 0.72
C PHE A 39 -38.58 -6.20 0.21
N ARG A 40 -39.85 -6.45 -0.14
CA ARG A 40 -40.78 -5.38 -0.53
C ARG A 40 -40.96 -4.35 0.59
N LYS A 41 -41.08 -4.80 1.84
CA LYS A 41 -41.21 -3.91 3.01
C LYS A 41 -39.89 -3.19 3.30
N LEU A 42 -38.76 -3.88 3.27
CA LEU A 42 -37.44 -3.29 3.47
C LEU A 42 -37.11 -2.24 2.41
N LYS A 43 -37.50 -2.47 1.14
CA LYS A 43 -37.34 -1.48 0.07
C LYS A 43 -38.11 -0.19 0.36
N SER A 44 -39.31 -0.29 0.94
CA SER A 44 -40.11 0.90 1.33
C SER A 44 -39.50 1.71 2.48
N LEU A 45 -38.54 1.14 3.21
CA LEU A 45 -37.87 1.73 4.37
C LEU A 45 -36.48 2.28 4.05
N GLY A 46 -36.02 2.20 2.80
CA GLY A 46 -34.65 2.58 2.45
C GLY A 46 -33.60 1.67 3.10
N HIS A 47 -33.82 0.36 3.12
CA HIS A 47 -32.84 -0.55 3.69
C HIS A 47 -31.53 -0.62 2.88
N ARG A 48 -30.46 -1.03 3.57
CA ARG A 48 -29.17 -1.39 2.99
C ARG A 48 -28.82 -2.82 3.38
N ALA A 49 -28.21 -3.53 2.45
CA ALA A 49 -27.65 -4.86 2.69
C ALA A 49 -26.13 -4.76 2.85
N SER A 50 -25.55 -5.65 3.65
CA SER A 50 -24.10 -5.70 3.81
C SER A 50 -23.42 -6.18 2.54
N TYR A 51 -22.39 -5.47 2.09
CA TYR A 51 -21.63 -5.90 0.92
C TYR A 51 -20.56 -6.95 1.27
N SER A 52 -20.14 -7.04 2.55
CA SER A 52 -19.08 -7.96 2.97
C SER A 52 -19.53 -9.39 3.24
N HIS A 53 -20.79 -9.59 3.62
CA HIS A 53 -21.35 -10.91 4.00
C HIS A 53 -22.45 -11.36 3.02
N ALA A 54 -22.26 -11.09 1.73
CA ALA A 54 -23.19 -11.47 0.67
C ALA A 54 -24.66 -11.04 0.94
N GLY A 55 -24.85 -9.86 1.55
CA GLY A 55 -26.18 -9.32 1.85
C GLY A 55 -26.90 -10.00 3.03
N LYS A 56 -26.21 -10.76 3.88
CA LYS A 56 -26.79 -11.45 5.05
C LYS A 56 -27.39 -10.50 6.09
N TYR A 57 -26.79 -9.32 6.22
CA TYR A 57 -27.15 -8.34 7.23
C TYR A 57 -27.85 -7.15 6.58
N HIS A 58 -28.86 -6.64 7.25
CA HIS A 58 -29.68 -5.54 6.80
C HIS A 58 -29.73 -4.44 7.86
N THR A 59 -29.76 -3.20 7.39
CA THR A 59 -29.90 -2.00 8.21
C THR A 59 -30.77 -0.98 7.48
N LEU A 60 -31.13 0.10 8.16
CA LEU A 60 -31.82 1.24 7.55
C LEU A 60 -30.82 2.35 7.27
N ASP A 61 -30.95 3.01 6.12
CA ASP A 61 -30.06 4.10 5.71
C ASP A 61 -30.03 5.24 6.74
N THR A 62 -31.14 5.48 7.42
CA THR A 62 -31.28 6.51 8.47
C THR A 62 -30.51 6.21 9.75
N LEU A 63 -30.09 4.96 9.97
CA LEU A 63 -29.37 4.53 11.18
C LEU A 63 -27.87 4.31 10.92
N ALA A 64 -27.45 4.28 9.66
CA ALA A 64 -26.07 4.03 9.29
C ALA A 64 -25.23 5.31 9.43
N SER A 65 -24.04 5.17 10.03
CA SER A 65 -23.07 6.27 10.18
C SER A 65 -21.97 6.14 9.13
N TYR A 66 -22.18 6.75 7.97
CA TYR A 66 -21.24 6.65 6.85
C TYR A 66 -20.00 7.52 7.03
N ASN A 67 -18.84 6.98 6.64
CA ASN A 67 -17.60 7.75 6.54
C ASN A 67 -17.56 8.61 5.26
N LYS A 68 -16.44 9.32 5.04
CA LYS A 68 -16.22 10.17 3.84
C LYS A 68 -16.36 9.44 2.50
N TYR A 69 -16.24 8.12 2.48
CA TYR A 69 -16.38 7.29 1.28
C TYR A 69 -17.79 6.67 1.13
N GLY A 70 -18.72 6.99 2.02
CA GLY A 70 -20.07 6.40 2.01
C GLY A 70 -20.11 4.97 2.55
N ILE A 71 -19.11 4.57 3.34
CA ILE A 71 -19.01 3.23 3.93
C ILE A 71 -19.27 3.31 5.42
N TRP A 72 -20.11 2.41 5.93
CA TRP A 72 -20.34 2.23 7.35
C TRP A 72 -19.86 0.85 7.79
N SER A 73 -19.05 0.82 8.85
CA SER A 73 -18.60 -0.40 9.51
C SER A 73 -19.32 -0.59 10.84
N PHE A 74 -19.94 -1.75 11.04
CA PHE A 74 -20.57 -2.15 12.30
C PHE A 74 -20.16 -3.58 12.64
N ASN A 75 -19.41 -3.78 13.72
CA ASN A 75 -18.94 -5.11 14.15
C ASN A 75 -18.34 -5.96 13.01
N GLN A 76 -17.42 -5.38 12.23
CA GLN A 76 -16.81 -6.01 11.04
C GLN A 76 -17.77 -6.32 9.87
N ILE A 77 -19.00 -5.83 9.93
CA ILE A 77 -19.96 -5.86 8.82
C ILE A 77 -19.91 -4.51 8.13
N TYR A 78 -19.82 -4.53 6.80
CA TYR A 78 -19.66 -3.32 6.01
C TYR A 78 -20.88 -3.08 5.13
N PHE A 79 -21.35 -1.83 5.16
CA PHE A 79 -22.49 -1.33 4.40
C PHE A 79 -22.04 -0.17 3.53
N SER A 80 -22.71 -0.01 2.40
CA SER A 80 -22.49 1.10 1.49
C SER A 80 -23.76 1.91 1.31
N GLN A 81 -23.60 3.23 1.30
CA GLN A 81 -24.64 4.17 0.93
C GLN A 81 -25.11 3.95 -0.53
N GLN A 82 -24.23 3.50 -1.41
CA GLN A 82 -24.53 3.19 -2.82
C GLN A 82 -25.20 1.82 -3.00
N GLY A 83 -25.34 1.04 -1.93
CA GLY A 83 -26.07 -0.23 -1.92
C GLY A 83 -25.29 -1.44 -2.43
N SER A 84 -24.41 -1.30 -3.43
CA SER A 84 -23.59 -2.41 -3.94
C SER A 84 -22.09 -2.10 -3.90
N LEU A 85 -21.25 -3.13 -3.77
CA LEU A 85 -19.79 -2.95 -3.80
C LEU A 85 -19.31 -2.31 -5.11
N VAL A 86 -19.91 -2.73 -6.24
CA VAL A 86 -19.58 -2.22 -7.57
C VAL A 86 -19.83 -0.72 -7.67
N ASP A 87 -21.01 -0.27 -7.25
CA ASP A 87 -21.38 1.15 -7.32
C ASP A 87 -20.59 1.98 -6.29
N THR A 88 -20.21 1.38 -5.16
CA THR A 88 -19.34 2.01 -4.16
C THR A 88 -17.96 2.29 -4.74
N LEU A 89 -17.35 1.29 -5.37
CA LEU A 89 -16.02 1.42 -5.96
C LEU A 89 -16.02 2.47 -7.09
N GLU A 90 -17.04 2.45 -7.95
CA GLU A 90 -17.19 3.48 -8.98
C GLU A 90 -17.30 4.88 -8.38
N ALA A 91 -18.14 5.07 -7.35
CA ALA A 91 -18.29 6.37 -6.70
C ALA A 91 -16.99 6.85 -6.04
N ILE A 92 -16.22 5.95 -5.42
CA ILE A 92 -14.91 6.27 -4.81
C ILE A 92 -13.91 6.69 -5.90
N ILE A 93 -13.83 5.94 -7.00
CA ILE A 93 -12.91 6.22 -8.12
C ILE A 93 -13.26 7.56 -8.78
N ASN A 94 -14.55 7.82 -9.02
CA ASN A 94 -15.01 9.06 -9.67
C ASN A 94 -14.82 10.30 -8.78
N LYS A 95 -14.84 10.17 -7.46
CA LYS A 95 -14.55 11.27 -6.52
C LYS A 95 -13.06 11.47 -6.24
N SER A 96 -12.20 10.51 -6.63
CA SER A 96 -10.77 10.60 -6.39
C SER A 96 -10.11 11.68 -7.23
N GLN A 97 -9.06 12.31 -6.71
CA GLN A 97 -8.21 13.20 -7.51
C GLN A 97 -7.08 12.46 -8.22
N GLU A 98 -6.75 11.22 -7.82
CA GLU A 98 -5.59 10.48 -8.34
C GLU A 98 -5.93 9.05 -8.77
N GLY A 99 -7.21 8.71 -8.87
CA GLY A 99 -7.65 7.32 -9.01
C GLY A 99 -7.30 6.49 -7.77
N TYR A 100 -7.29 5.17 -7.90
CA TYR A 100 -6.86 4.24 -6.86
C TYR A 100 -6.26 2.95 -7.42
N PHE A 101 -5.25 2.41 -6.75
CA PHE A 101 -4.78 1.05 -6.99
C PHE A 101 -5.77 0.01 -6.42
N ALA A 102 -5.74 -1.20 -6.97
CA ALA A 102 -6.56 -2.32 -6.45
C ALA A 102 -6.29 -2.59 -4.95
N SER A 103 -5.02 -2.51 -4.55
CA SER A 103 -4.54 -2.69 -3.18
C SER A 103 -5.10 -1.63 -2.23
N GLU A 104 -5.10 -0.36 -2.66
CA GLU A 104 -5.66 0.77 -1.92
C GLU A 104 -7.18 0.61 -1.74
N LEU A 105 -7.90 0.25 -2.81
CA LEU A 105 -9.35 0.02 -2.75
C LEU A 105 -9.70 -1.13 -1.81
N GLN A 106 -8.98 -2.25 -1.89
CA GLN A 106 -9.20 -3.40 -1.01
C GLN A 106 -9.03 -3.03 0.47
N THR A 107 -8.02 -2.22 0.78
CA THR A 107 -7.78 -1.73 2.15
C THR A 107 -8.92 -0.82 2.61
N LEU A 108 -9.42 0.04 1.72
CA LEU A 108 -10.49 0.99 2.02
C LEU A 108 -11.84 0.28 2.24
N VAL A 109 -12.20 -0.68 1.39
CA VAL A 109 -13.50 -1.37 1.47
C VAL A 109 -13.49 -2.62 2.36
N HIS A 110 -12.32 -3.06 2.81
CA HIS A 110 -12.10 -4.25 3.66
C HIS A 110 -12.56 -5.59 3.06
N VAL A 111 -12.78 -5.67 1.75
CA VAL A 111 -13.21 -6.88 1.04
C VAL A 111 -12.44 -7.03 -0.27
N ARG A 112 -12.40 -8.25 -0.83
CA ARG A 112 -11.78 -8.49 -2.14
C ARG A 112 -12.51 -7.72 -3.24
N VAL A 113 -11.78 -6.96 -4.04
CA VAL A 113 -12.33 -6.03 -5.05
C VAL A 113 -12.19 -6.50 -6.49
N PHE A 114 -11.33 -7.48 -6.78
CA PHE A 114 -10.90 -7.83 -8.15
C PHE A 114 -12.06 -8.17 -9.10
N ASN A 115 -13.05 -8.95 -8.64
CA ASN A 115 -14.19 -9.31 -9.47
C ASN A 115 -15.07 -8.09 -9.79
N ALA A 116 -15.31 -7.24 -8.78
CA ALA A 116 -16.09 -6.02 -8.95
C ALA A 116 -15.38 -5.01 -9.87
N LEU A 117 -14.06 -4.86 -9.73
CA LEU A 117 -13.24 -4.02 -10.60
C LEU A 117 -13.20 -4.54 -12.04
N THR A 118 -13.09 -5.85 -12.23
CA THR A 118 -13.15 -6.48 -13.55
C THR A 118 -14.49 -6.17 -14.21
N GLN A 119 -15.60 -6.32 -13.48
CA GLN A 119 -16.93 -5.95 -13.97
C GLN A 119 -17.03 -4.47 -14.35
N LEU A 120 -16.49 -3.56 -13.54
CA LEU A 120 -16.50 -2.11 -13.83
C LEU A 120 -15.73 -1.76 -15.11
N VAL A 121 -14.59 -2.41 -15.34
CA VAL A 121 -13.78 -2.19 -16.55
C VAL A 121 -14.46 -2.78 -17.78
N VAL A 122 -14.96 -4.01 -17.70
CA VAL A 122 -15.66 -4.67 -18.82
C VAL A 122 -16.94 -3.93 -19.21
N SER A 123 -17.66 -3.38 -18.23
CA SER A 123 -18.84 -2.53 -18.47
C SER A 123 -18.51 -1.11 -18.94
N GLY A 124 -17.22 -0.74 -19.03
CA GLY A 124 -16.78 0.58 -19.48
C GLY A 124 -17.12 1.73 -18.53
N ARG A 125 -17.42 1.43 -17.26
CA ARG A 125 -17.76 2.40 -16.21
C ARG A 125 -16.52 3.10 -15.65
N VAL A 126 -15.40 2.37 -15.59
CA VAL A 126 -14.08 2.90 -15.19
C VAL A 126 -13.01 2.42 -16.18
N LEU A 127 -11.90 3.13 -16.24
CA LEU A 127 -10.72 2.75 -17.00
C LEU A 127 -9.65 2.19 -16.06
N ARG A 128 -8.70 1.44 -16.61
CA ARG A 128 -7.53 0.94 -15.87
C ARG A 128 -6.25 1.21 -16.65
N GLU A 129 -5.20 1.56 -15.94
CA GLU A 129 -3.85 1.79 -16.46
C GLU A 129 -2.84 1.04 -15.61
N GLN A 130 -1.78 0.49 -16.22
CA GLN A 130 -0.76 -0.25 -15.48
C GLN A 130 0.40 0.68 -15.09
N ILE A 131 0.73 0.74 -13.80
CA ILE A 131 1.84 1.53 -13.26
C ILE A 131 2.64 0.65 -12.29
N ALA A 132 3.94 0.50 -12.55
CA ALA A 132 4.88 -0.24 -11.69
C ALA A 132 4.41 -1.67 -11.31
N GLY A 133 3.69 -2.34 -12.22
CA GLY A 133 3.20 -3.71 -12.00
C GLY A 133 1.81 -3.81 -11.35
N GLU A 134 1.23 -2.72 -10.87
CA GLU A 134 -0.15 -2.67 -10.35
C GLU A 134 -1.10 -1.94 -11.31
N TYR A 135 -2.40 -2.23 -11.20
CA TYR A 135 -3.44 -1.53 -11.96
C TYR A 135 -3.99 -0.35 -11.16
N LEU A 136 -3.86 0.84 -11.72
CA LEU A 136 -4.54 2.06 -11.30
C LEU A 136 -5.90 2.14 -12.00
N TYR A 137 -6.96 2.27 -11.21
CA TYR A 137 -8.32 2.46 -11.71
C TYR A 137 -8.67 3.94 -11.66
N ILE A 138 -9.17 4.44 -12.79
CA ILE A 138 -9.43 5.86 -13.02
C ILE A 138 -10.82 6.07 -13.62
N SER A 139 -11.37 7.26 -13.37
CA SER A 139 -12.65 7.70 -13.94
C SER A 139 -12.55 7.84 -15.44
N LYS A 140 -13.66 7.60 -16.15
CA LYS A 140 -13.74 7.85 -17.60
C LYS A 140 -13.67 9.34 -17.94
N VAL A 141 -14.17 10.20 -17.05
CA VAL A 141 -14.25 11.65 -17.29
C VAL A 141 -12.97 12.34 -16.81
N LEU A 142 -12.51 12.02 -15.61
CA LEU A 142 -11.35 12.66 -14.98
C LEU A 142 -10.04 11.88 -15.17
N GLY A 143 -10.05 10.82 -15.99
CA GLY A 143 -8.97 9.83 -16.01
C GLY A 143 -7.60 10.39 -16.36
N THR A 144 -7.54 11.32 -17.31
CA THR A 144 -6.28 11.99 -17.72
C THR A 144 -5.66 12.76 -16.56
N ASP A 145 -6.48 13.51 -15.82
CA ASP A 145 -6.03 14.35 -14.71
C ASP A 145 -5.64 13.51 -13.51
N GLN A 146 -6.42 12.46 -13.22
CA GLN A 146 -6.12 11.48 -12.17
C GLN A 146 -4.79 10.78 -12.42
N LEU A 147 -4.55 10.34 -13.67
CA LEU A 147 -3.31 9.67 -14.04
C LEU A 147 -2.12 10.63 -13.95
N ALA A 148 -2.25 11.86 -14.42
CA ALA A 148 -1.19 12.87 -14.34
C ALA A 148 -0.81 13.18 -12.88
N ARG A 149 -1.81 13.42 -12.03
CA ARG A 149 -1.59 13.67 -10.59
C ARG A 149 -0.97 12.47 -9.88
N ARG A 150 -1.44 11.25 -10.18
CA ARG A 150 -0.85 10.03 -9.61
C ARG A 150 0.61 9.86 -10.01
N LYS A 151 0.95 10.07 -11.28
CA LYS A 151 2.35 10.01 -11.75
C LYS A 151 3.23 11.05 -11.04
N GLN A 152 2.73 12.28 -10.87
CA GLN A 152 3.43 13.33 -10.14
C GLN A 152 3.62 12.97 -8.66
N SER A 153 2.59 12.43 -8.02
CA SER A 153 2.62 11.98 -6.62
C SER A 153 3.64 10.85 -6.42
N ILE A 154 3.66 9.85 -7.30
CA ILE A 154 4.65 8.77 -7.30
C ILE A 154 6.07 9.33 -7.50
N MET A 155 6.26 10.26 -8.45
CA MET A 155 7.56 10.88 -8.68
C MET A 155 8.03 11.68 -7.46
N LEU A 156 7.14 12.46 -6.83
CA LEU A 156 7.44 13.21 -5.61
C LEU A 156 7.74 12.29 -4.43
N CYS A 157 7.02 11.17 -4.28
CA CYS A 157 7.32 10.15 -3.29
C CYS A 157 8.66 9.47 -3.58
N ALA A 158 8.99 9.15 -4.83
CA ALA A 158 10.29 8.60 -5.20
C ALA A 158 11.43 9.58 -4.89
N CYS A 159 11.25 10.87 -5.17
CA CYS A 159 12.22 11.90 -4.78
C CYS A 159 12.28 12.12 -3.26
N LYS A 160 11.18 11.87 -2.53
CA LYS A 160 11.19 11.86 -1.07
C LYS A 160 11.85 10.61 -0.53
N GLU A 161 11.66 9.43 -1.09
CA GLU A 161 12.35 8.19 -0.71
C GLU A 161 13.83 8.20 -1.11
N GLU A 162 14.20 8.93 -2.17
CA GLU A 162 15.60 9.27 -2.46
C GLU A 162 16.19 10.25 -1.44
N LYS A 163 15.37 11.08 -0.77
CA LYS A 163 15.77 11.99 0.31
C LYS A 163 15.56 11.41 1.73
N VAL A 164 14.78 10.35 1.88
CA VAL A 164 14.43 9.73 3.17
C VAL A 164 15.41 8.61 3.43
N LEU A 165 16.42 8.99 4.19
CA LEU A 165 17.07 8.21 5.24
C LEU A 165 17.36 6.75 4.89
N ILE A 166 18.63 6.49 4.57
CA ILE A 166 19.28 5.31 5.13
C ILE A 166 18.96 5.31 6.64
N PRO A 167 18.36 4.26 7.23
CA PRO A 167 18.16 4.18 8.67
C PRO A 167 19.50 4.45 9.37
N GLY A 168 19.60 5.60 10.05
CA GLY A 168 20.82 6.05 10.71
C GLY A 168 21.61 7.18 10.04
N PHE A 169 21.38 7.58 8.78
CA PHE A 169 22.25 8.59 8.11
C PHE A 169 21.54 9.82 7.50
N GLY A 170 20.23 9.98 7.63
CA GLY A 170 19.56 11.12 6.96
C GLY A 170 19.41 12.40 7.77
N SER A 171 20.27 12.60 8.76
CA SER A 171 20.56 13.94 9.28
C SER A 171 21.88 14.40 8.67
N GLU A 172 21.97 15.67 8.25
CA GLU A 172 23.21 16.29 7.76
C GLU A 172 24.36 16.06 8.75
N VAL A 173 24.07 16.16 10.06
CA VAL A 173 25.02 15.89 11.15
C VAL A 173 25.61 14.48 11.08
N VAL A 174 24.80 13.47 10.74
CA VAL A 174 25.30 12.08 10.69
C VAL A 174 26.09 11.83 9.41
N THR A 175 25.74 12.51 8.31
CA THR A 175 26.52 12.45 7.07
C THR A 175 27.91 13.07 7.27
N ASP A 176 28.00 14.21 7.96
CA ASP A 176 29.27 14.85 8.30
C ASP A 176 30.13 14.00 9.25
N CYS A 177 29.51 13.42 10.27
CA CYS A 177 30.17 12.47 11.17
C CYS A 177 30.67 11.23 10.42
N LEU A 178 29.88 10.70 9.48
CA LEU A 178 30.30 9.59 8.62
C LEU A 178 31.49 10.00 7.75
N GLN A 179 31.46 11.16 7.12
CA GLN A 179 32.55 11.62 6.27
C GLN A 179 33.85 11.82 7.06
N THR A 180 33.73 12.35 8.28
CA THR A 180 34.83 12.46 9.25
C THR A 180 35.35 11.08 9.64
N PHE A 181 34.48 10.13 9.96
CA PHE A 181 34.87 8.75 10.26
C PHE A 181 35.54 8.05 9.07
N LEU A 182 35.03 8.23 7.86
CA LEU A 182 35.67 7.69 6.67
C LEU A 182 37.03 8.33 6.41
N SER A 183 37.29 9.55 6.87
CA SER A 183 38.60 10.20 6.70
C SER A 183 39.73 9.50 7.49
N ILE A 184 39.41 8.91 8.65
CA ILE A 184 40.40 8.25 9.52
C ILE A 184 40.71 6.80 9.11
N LEU A 185 39.89 6.21 8.26
CA LEU A 185 40.06 4.83 7.80
C LEU A 185 41.04 4.74 6.61
N ASP A 186 41.68 3.59 6.42
CA ASP A 186 42.41 3.30 5.18
C ASP A 186 41.46 2.87 4.04
N GLU A 187 41.96 2.84 2.80
CA GLU A 187 41.18 2.48 1.60
C GLU A 187 40.52 1.09 1.68
N ARG A 188 41.12 0.15 2.42
CA ARG A 188 40.56 -1.19 2.61
C ARG A 188 39.43 -1.15 3.63
N GLN A 189 39.64 -0.49 4.76
CA GLN A 189 38.67 -0.33 5.85
C GLN A 189 37.44 0.44 5.36
N LYS A 190 37.62 1.57 4.66
CA LYS A 190 36.51 2.33 4.04
C LYS A 190 35.68 1.44 3.12
N ARG A 191 36.35 0.71 2.22
CA ARG A 191 35.68 -0.18 1.27
C ARG A 191 34.88 -1.28 1.98
N LEU A 192 35.45 -1.92 2.99
CA LEU A 192 34.78 -2.99 3.73
C LEU A 192 33.60 -2.44 4.54
N TYR A 193 33.78 -1.33 5.24
CA TYR A 193 32.71 -0.67 6.01
C TYR A 193 31.53 -0.29 5.11
N LEU A 194 31.79 0.41 4.00
CA LEU A 194 30.74 0.76 3.04
C LEU A 194 30.12 -0.48 2.38
N GLY A 195 30.91 -1.54 2.16
CA GLY A 195 30.39 -2.83 1.71
C GLY A 195 29.40 -3.45 2.70
N LEU A 196 29.67 -3.37 4.00
CA LEU A 196 28.79 -3.85 5.07
C LEU A 196 27.51 -3.00 5.15
N GLU A 197 27.64 -1.67 5.15
CA GLU A 197 26.49 -0.76 5.16
C GLU A 197 25.62 -0.96 3.90
N SER A 198 26.23 -1.24 2.74
CA SER A 198 25.48 -1.58 1.53
C SER A 198 24.68 -2.88 1.70
N MET A 199 25.21 -3.88 2.42
CA MET A 199 24.49 -5.13 2.68
C MET A 199 23.26 -4.90 3.55
N LYS A 200 23.38 -4.06 4.58
CA LYS A 200 22.25 -3.68 5.45
C LYS A 200 21.16 -2.96 4.67
N LEU A 201 21.55 -2.17 3.67
CA LEU A 201 20.63 -1.40 2.83
C LEU A 201 19.91 -2.22 1.75
N GLY A 202 20.41 -3.40 1.39
CA GLY A 202 19.80 -4.23 0.35
C GLY A 202 19.95 -3.67 -1.08
N HIS A 203 18.94 -3.88 -1.92
CA HIS A 203 19.00 -3.52 -3.33
C HIS A 203 19.15 -2.00 -3.53
N GLY A 204 20.10 -1.57 -4.37
CA GLY A 204 20.43 -0.16 -4.57
C GLY A 204 21.38 0.45 -3.52
N GLY A 205 21.76 -0.30 -2.48
CA GLY A 205 22.64 0.18 -1.40
C GLY A 205 24.00 0.71 -1.87
N ASP A 206 24.62 0.09 -2.88
CA ASP A 206 25.91 0.55 -3.43
C ASP A 206 25.80 1.96 -4.04
N LEU A 207 24.71 2.22 -4.79
CA LEU A 207 24.47 3.50 -5.46
C LEU A 207 24.16 4.59 -4.44
N ARG A 208 23.32 4.29 -3.45
CA ARG A 208 22.96 5.22 -2.38
C ARG A 208 24.17 5.65 -1.54
N LEU A 209 25.02 4.70 -1.14
CA LEU A 209 26.24 5.03 -0.40
C LEU A 209 27.27 5.79 -1.25
N SER A 210 27.31 5.52 -2.56
CA SER A 210 28.16 6.26 -3.48
C SER A 210 27.74 7.74 -3.57
N GLN A 211 26.44 8.00 -3.67
CA GLN A 211 25.89 9.36 -3.66
C GLN A 211 26.13 10.07 -2.32
N LEU A 212 25.99 9.36 -1.20
CA LEU A 212 26.20 9.92 0.14
C LEU A 212 27.66 10.27 0.43
N THR A 213 28.59 9.41 0.02
CA THR A 213 30.01 9.48 0.46
C THR A 213 30.98 9.93 -0.63
N GLY A 214 30.53 10.03 -1.88
CA GLY A 214 31.38 10.29 -3.05
C GLY A 214 32.26 9.09 -3.46
N ILE A 215 32.18 7.96 -2.77
CA ILE A 215 33.00 6.77 -3.08
C ILE A 215 32.42 6.01 -4.28
N ASN A 216 33.27 5.50 -5.18
CA ASN A 216 32.83 4.81 -6.38
C ASN A 216 31.99 3.54 -6.07
N VAL A 217 30.84 3.40 -6.72
CA VAL A 217 29.93 2.23 -6.64
C VAL A 217 30.68 0.89 -6.77
N LYS A 218 31.66 0.79 -7.68
CA LYS A 218 32.44 -0.44 -7.90
C LYS A 218 33.33 -0.78 -6.70
N THR A 219 33.82 0.23 -5.98
CA THR A 219 34.60 0.05 -4.75
C THR A 219 33.72 -0.54 -3.66
N ILE A 220 32.53 0.03 -3.44
CA ILE A 220 31.56 -0.45 -2.44
C ILE A 220 31.13 -1.89 -2.75
N ALA A 221 30.75 -2.16 -4.00
CA ALA A 221 30.37 -3.49 -4.46
C ALA A 221 31.51 -4.52 -4.32
N LYS A 222 32.77 -4.09 -4.42
CA LYS A 222 33.94 -4.94 -4.16
C LYS A 222 34.07 -5.27 -2.67
N GLY A 223 33.88 -4.30 -1.78
CA GLY A 223 33.85 -4.53 -0.34
C GLY A 223 32.78 -5.52 0.09
N ARG A 224 31.56 -5.38 -0.46
CA ARG A 224 30.46 -6.33 -0.22
C ARG A 224 30.81 -7.75 -0.63
N ARG A 225 31.41 -7.93 -1.81
CA ARG A 225 31.87 -9.24 -2.31
C ARG A 225 32.96 -9.84 -1.44
N GLU A 226 33.92 -9.01 -1.02
CA GLU A 226 34.99 -9.43 -0.09
C GLU A 226 34.40 -9.95 1.24
N LEU A 227 33.46 -9.22 1.83
CA LEU A 227 32.72 -9.62 3.05
C LEU A 227 31.91 -10.90 2.85
N SER A 228 31.14 -10.97 1.76
CA SER A 228 30.31 -12.14 1.46
C SER A 228 31.13 -13.41 1.23
N SER A 229 32.34 -13.26 0.68
CA SER A 229 33.27 -14.38 0.47
C SER A 229 34.03 -14.83 1.72
N LYS A 230 33.88 -14.13 2.86
CA LYS A 230 34.61 -14.35 4.14
C LYS A 230 36.14 -14.34 4.03
N ASN A 231 36.70 -13.86 2.91
CA ASN A 231 38.15 -13.81 2.66
C ASN A 231 38.80 -12.55 3.26
N ILE A 232 38.68 -12.35 4.56
CA ILE A 232 39.24 -11.18 5.26
C ILE A 232 40.31 -11.64 6.25
N THR A 233 41.58 -11.42 5.92
CA THR A 233 42.69 -11.67 6.86
C THR A 233 42.89 -10.46 7.79
N PRO A 234 42.89 -10.65 9.13
CA PRO A 234 42.96 -9.55 10.10
C PRO A 234 44.27 -8.75 10.12
N GLY A 235 45.39 -9.34 9.67
CA GLY A 235 46.73 -8.78 9.93
C GLY A 235 47.52 -8.24 8.74
N ARG A 236 46.97 -8.22 7.51
CA ARG A 236 47.77 -7.91 6.31
C ARG A 236 47.10 -6.89 5.39
N ILE A 237 47.63 -5.65 5.36
CA ILE A 237 47.11 -4.56 4.51
C ILE A 237 47.49 -4.74 3.03
N ARG A 238 48.61 -5.41 2.71
CA ARG A 238 49.11 -5.64 1.33
C ARG A 238 49.14 -7.13 0.95
N LYS A 239 48.73 -7.47 -0.29
CA LYS A 239 48.98 -8.81 -0.87
C LYS A 239 50.48 -9.13 -0.89
N VAL A 240 50.84 -10.41 -0.82
CA VAL A 240 52.22 -10.88 -1.07
C VAL A 240 52.68 -10.40 -2.45
N GLY A 241 53.84 -9.76 -2.54
CA GLY A 241 54.50 -9.41 -3.82
C GLY A 241 54.48 -7.95 -4.26
N ALA A 242 53.82 -7.03 -3.54
CA ALA A 242 53.75 -5.60 -3.92
C ALA A 242 54.82 -4.71 -3.24
N GLY A 243 56.03 -5.23 -3.04
CA GLY A 243 57.18 -4.46 -2.57
C GLY A 243 58.00 -3.90 -3.74
N ARG A 244 58.73 -2.81 -3.52
CA ARG A 244 59.69 -2.27 -4.51
C ARG A 244 60.77 -3.33 -4.73
N SER A 245 61.01 -3.73 -5.99
CA SER A 245 62.05 -4.71 -6.33
C SER A 245 63.40 -4.28 -5.75
N SER A 246 64.09 -5.18 -5.05
CA SER A 246 65.42 -4.91 -4.53
C SER A 246 66.38 -4.61 -5.67
N ILE A 247 67.21 -3.58 -5.50
CA ILE A 247 68.28 -3.24 -6.43
C ILE A 247 69.28 -4.41 -6.41
N LYS A 248 69.36 -5.18 -7.51
CA LYS A 248 70.42 -6.17 -7.69
C LYS A 248 71.76 -5.45 -7.75
N LYS A 249 72.65 -5.67 -6.77
CA LYS A 249 74.06 -5.28 -6.90
C LYS A 249 74.66 -6.08 -8.05
N LYS A 250 75.13 -5.38 -9.08
CA LYS A 250 75.92 -5.96 -10.18
C LYS A 250 77.32 -6.23 -9.63
N LEU A 251 77.67 -7.49 -9.42
CA LEU A 251 79.04 -7.89 -9.14
C LEU A 251 79.81 -7.76 -10.46
N MET A 252 80.64 -6.71 -10.58
CA MET A 252 81.70 -6.69 -11.58
C MET A 252 82.85 -7.55 -11.04
N TRP A 253 83.38 -8.40 -11.90
CA TRP A 253 84.47 -9.33 -11.60
C TRP A 253 85.78 -8.57 -11.42
#